data_AF-A0AAJ1UIZ5-F1
#
_entry.id   AF-A0AAJ1UIZ5-F1
#
_cell.length_a   1.000
_cell.length_b   1.000
_cell.length_c   1.000
_cell.angle_alpha   90.00
_cell.angle_beta   90.00
_cell.angle_gamma   90.00
#
_symmetry.space_group_name_H-M   'P 1'
#
loop_
_entity.id
_entity.type
_entity.pdbx_description
1 polymer ?
#
loop_
_entity_poly.entity_id
_entity_poly.type
_entity_poly.pdbx_seq_one_letter_code
_entity_poly.pdbx_strand_id
1 'polypeptide(L)'
;MSTKTLKTLRTHSFHAQQGRCYYCSSPMWLCSPDELGLRPRSAALFRCTAEHLLARQDGGKDVADNVVAACHLCNLRRHKRPTPAPSPDAYRVRVQQRMAKGTWRPALSKVAAHKGFHALS
;
A
#
# COMPACT_ATOMS: atom_id res chain seq x y z
N MET A 1 14.29 16.13 12.42
CA MET A 1 13.56 15.35 11.39
C MET A 1 12.20 15.98 11.20
N SER A 2 11.89 16.47 10.00
CA SER A 2 10.66 17.26 9.76
C SER A 2 9.57 16.40 9.14
N THR A 3 8.37 16.44 9.70
CA THR A 3 7.16 15.81 9.13
C THR A 3 6.86 16.33 7.71
N LYS A 4 7.39 17.51 7.35
CA LYS A 4 7.31 18.09 6.00
C LYS A 4 8.09 17.26 4.98
N THR A 5 9.29 16.80 5.32
CA THR A 5 10.13 15.99 4.42
C THR A 5 9.45 14.66 4.08
N LEU A 6 8.92 13.96 5.09
CA LEU A 6 8.26 12.67 4.88
C LEU A 6 6.96 12.81 4.06
N LYS A 7 6.21 13.91 4.23
CA LYS A 7 5.05 14.22 3.38
C LYS A 7 5.46 14.42 1.92
N THR A 8 6.53 15.18 1.66
CA THR A 8 7.05 15.39 0.31
C THR A 8 7.49 14.08 -0.33
N LEU A 9 8.23 13.24 0.40
CA LEU A 9 8.67 11.94 -0.10
C LEU A 9 7.49 11.02 -0.41
N ARG A 10 6.47 10.97 0.46
CA ARG A 10 5.24 10.22 0.21
C ARG A 10 4.56 10.65 -1.10
N THR A 11 4.40 11.96 -1.30
CA THR A 11 3.76 12.50 -2.51
C THR A 11 4.60 12.18 -3.75
N HIS A 12 5.92 12.39 -3.67
CA HIS A 12 6.83 12.04 -4.76
C HIS A 12 6.73 10.55 -5.13
N SER A 13 6.85 9.65 -4.16
CA SER A 13 6.78 8.21 -4.40
C SER A 13 5.39 7.77 -4.87
N PHE A 14 4.31 8.44 -4.45
CA PHE A 14 2.97 8.21 -4.99
C PHE A 14 2.93 8.47 -6.50
N HIS A 15 3.44 9.61 -6.96
CA HIS A 15 3.45 9.94 -8.38
C HIS A 15 4.39 9.04 -9.18
N ALA A 16 5.61 8.78 -8.68
CA ALA A 16 6.57 7.87 -9.31
C ALA A 16 6.01 6.44 -9.47
N GLN A 17 5.14 6.01 -8.55
CA GLN A 17 4.46 4.71 -8.60
C GLN A 17 3.09 4.76 -9.29
N GLN A 18 2.75 5.84 -10.00
CA GLN A 18 1.47 6.00 -10.71
C GLN A 18 0.25 5.81 -9.79
N GLY A 19 0.35 6.27 -8.54
CA GLY A 19 -0.68 6.14 -7.52
C GLY A 19 -0.91 4.70 -7.03
N ARG A 20 -0.05 3.74 -7.36
CA ARG A 20 -0.19 2.33 -6.99
C ARG A 20 0.67 1.98 -5.77
N CYS A 21 0.12 1.15 -4.90
CA CYS A 21 0.83 0.66 -3.72
C CYS A 21 2.03 -0.20 -4.11
N TYR A 22 3.19 0.08 -3.50
CA TYR A 22 4.45 -0.65 -3.72
C TYR A 22 4.31 -2.18 -3.57
N TYR A 23 3.53 -2.64 -2.58
CA TYR A 23 3.42 -4.08 -2.28
C TYR A 23 2.34 -4.83 -3.06
N CYS A 24 1.14 -4.25 -3.18
CA CYS A 24 -0.04 -4.95 -3.74
C CYS A 24 -0.50 -4.40 -5.09
N SER A 25 0.16 -3.36 -5.59
CA SER A 25 -0.12 -2.69 -6.86
C SER A 25 -1.52 -2.09 -7.02
N SER A 26 -2.39 -2.15 -6.01
CA SER A 26 -3.72 -1.54 -6.08
C SER A 26 -3.63 0.00 -6.03
N PRO A 27 -4.62 0.71 -6.64
CA PRO A 27 -4.72 2.16 -6.52
C PRO A 27 -4.77 2.63 -5.07
N MET A 28 -4.25 3.81 -4.82
CA MET A 28 -4.29 4.50 -3.54
C MET A 28 -4.89 5.89 -3.72
N TRP A 29 -5.38 6.47 -2.63
CA TRP A 29 -5.73 7.88 -2.59
C TRP A 29 -4.72 8.67 -1.76
N LEU A 30 -4.47 9.91 -2.15
CA LEU A 30 -3.47 10.77 -1.53
C LEU A 30 -4.09 11.80 -0.58
N CYS A 31 -5.19 12.43 -0.99
CA CYS A 31 -5.85 13.53 -0.29
C CYS A 31 -7.19 13.08 0.33
N SER A 32 -8.06 12.42 -0.43
CA SER A 32 -9.39 12.00 0.05
C SER A 32 -9.81 10.60 -0.45
N PRO A 33 -10.64 9.88 0.34
CA PRO A 33 -11.25 8.61 -0.09
C PRO A 33 -11.99 8.65 -1.44
N ASP A 34 -12.56 9.80 -1.77
CA ASP A 34 -13.44 10.00 -2.94
C ASP A 34 -12.69 9.83 -4.25
N GLU A 35 -11.35 10.02 -4.26
CA GLU A 35 -10.47 9.75 -5.40
C GLU A 35 -10.61 8.33 -5.95
N LEU A 36 -11.05 7.36 -5.15
CA LEU A 36 -11.24 5.98 -5.57
C LEU A 36 -12.69 5.60 -5.88
N GLY A 37 -13.66 6.50 -5.67
CA GLY A 37 -15.08 6.17 -5.83
C GLY A 37 -15.58 5.03 -4.94
N LEU A 38 -14.86 4.73 -3.85
CA LEU A 38 -15.19 3.67 -2.90
C LEU A 38 -15.91 4.26 -1.68
N ARG A 39 -16.77 3.45 -1.03
CA ARG A 39 -17.34 3.82 0.27
C ARG A 39 -16.20 4.15 1.26
N PRO A 40 -16.30 5.21 2.10
CA PRO A 40 -15.19 5.68 2.94
C PRO A 40 -14.52 4.58 3.78
N ARG A 41 -15.33 3.67 4.35
CA ARG A 41 -14.83 2.54 5.16
C ARG A 41 -13.96 1.57 4.35
N SER A 42 -14.31 1.30 3.10
CA SER A 42 -13.53 0.45 2.19
C SER A 42 -12.30 1.20 1.68
N ALA A 43 -12.44 2.49 1.37
CA ALA A 43 -11.37 3.35 0.91
C ALA A 43 -10.26 3.52 1.95
N ALA A 44 -10.57 3.55 3.26
CA ALA A 44 -9.58 3.76 4.32
C ALA A 44 -8.33 2.85 4.22
N LEU A 45 -8.49 1.61 3.74
CA LEU A 45 -7.39 0.64 3.54
C LEU A 45 -6.43 1.02 2.40
N PHE A 46 -6.86 1.90 1.51
CA PHE A 46 -6.16 2.37 0.32
C PHE A 46 -5.48 3.73 0.51
N ARG A 47 -5.55 4.32 1.71
CA ARG A 47 -4.82 5.57 2.01
C ARG A 47 -3.34 5.43 1.69
N CYS A 48 -2.80 6.36 0.93
CA CYS A 48 -1.36 6.47 0.69
C CYS A 48 -0.62 6.81 1.98
N THR A 49 0.38 6.00 2.31
CA THR A 49 1.29 6.17 3.45
C THR A 49 2.73 6.15 2.98
N ALA A 50 3.61 6.85 3.71
CA ALA A 50 5.05 6.70 3.54
C ALA A 50 5.47 5.39 4.18
N GLU A 51 6.12 4.52 3.41
CA GLU A 51 6.68 3.26 3.89
C GLU A 51 8.19 3.31 3.80
N HIS A 52 8.86 3.00 4.90
CA HIS A 52 10.30 2.87 4.94
C HIS A 52 10.73 1.45 4.57
N LEU A 53 11.58 1.31 3.55
CA LEU A 53 12.11 0.01 3.12
C LEU A 53 13.03 -0.59 4.18
N LEU A 54 14.02 0.19 4.64
CA LEU A 54 14.73 -0.01 5.90
C LEU A 54 13.97 0.73 7.00
N ALA A 55 13.48 0.01 8.01
CA ALA A 55 12.69 0.61 9.07
C ALA A 55 13.50 1.64 9.86
N ARG A 56 12.82 2.67 10.37
CA ARG A 56 13.46 3.76 11.13
C ARG A 56 14.18 3.27 12.38
N GLN A 57 13.62 2.25 13.06
CA GLN A 57 14.25 1.64 14.23
C GLN A 57 15.57 0.92 13.91
N ASP A 58 15.73 0.50 12.65
CA ASP A 58 16.93 -0.17 12.13
C ASP A 58 17.86 0.83 11.41
N GLY A 59 17.70 2.14 11.64
CA GLY A 59 18.54 3.20 11.06
C GLY A 59 18.05 3.77 9.72
N GLY A 60 16.85 3.41 9.26
CA GLY A 60 16.26 3.93 8.03
C GLY A 60 16.08 5.46 8.02
N LYS A 61 16.56 6.11 6.96
CA LYS A 61 16.50 7.58 6.77
C LYS A 61 15.29 8.00 5.93
N ASP A 62 14.87 9.25 6.09
CA ASP A 62 13.86 9.91 5.25
C ASP A 62 14.51 10.40 3.95
N VAL A 63 14.84 9.47 3.05
CA VAL A 63 15.42 9.75 1.72
C VAL A 63 14.58 9.08 0.63
N ALA A 64 14.64 9.61 -0.59
CA ALA A 64 13.85 9.13 -1.73
C ALA A 64 13.99 7.62 -1.96
N ASP A 65 15.23 7.10 -1.88
CA ASP A 65 15.51 5.68 -2.12
C ASP A 65 15.00 4.75 -1.01
N ASN A 66 14.71 5.29 0.19
CA ASN A 66 14.25 4.50 1.32
C ASN A 66 12.74 4.65 1.58
N VAL A 67 12.06 5.59 0.92
CA VAL A 67 10.64 5.86 1.15
C VAL A 67 9.82 5.55 -0.11
N VAL A 68 8.92 4.57 0.02
CA VAL A 68 7.96 4.21 -1.03
C VAL A 68 6.54 4.57 -0.61
N ALA A 69 5.63 4.69 -1.57
CA ALA A 69 4.22 4.85 -1.26
C ALA A 69 3.56 3.47 -1.08
N ALA A 70 2.99 3.21 0.09
CA ALA A 70 2.26 1.98 0.35
C ALA A 70 0.86 2.28 0.88
N CYS A 71 -0.10 1.41 0.55
CA CYS A 71 -1.44 1.56 1.08
C CYS A 71 -1.44 1.21 2.57
N HIS A 72 -2.31 1.87 3.34
CA HIS A 72 -2.37 1.72 4.79
C HIS A 72 -2.44 0.25 5.24
N LEU A 73 -3.23 -0.59 4.57
CA LEU A 73 -3.32 -2.02 4.89
C LEU A 73 -1.96 -2.75 4.76
N CYS A 74 -1.22 -2.50 3.68
CA CYS A 74 0.04 -3.21 3.44
C CYS A 74 1.11 -2.75 4.42
N ASN A 75 1.24 -1.43 4.62
CA ASN A 75 2.17 -0.84 5.56
C ASN A 75 1.91 -1.38 6.98
N LEU A 76 0.68 -1.25 7.47
CA LEU A 76 0.28 -1.74 8.79
C LEU A 76 0.59 -3.23 9.00
N ARG A 77 0.26 -4.08 8.01
CA ARG A 77 0.48 -5.53 8.11
C ARG A 77 1.94 -5.94 8.00
N ARG A 78 2.82 -5.12 7.45
CA ARG A 78 4.27 -5.41 7.43
C ARG A 78 4.82 -5.25 8.84
N HIS A 79 4.50 -4.13 9.49
CA HIS A 79 5.03 -3.78 10.82
C HIS A 79 4.27 -4.39 11.99
N LYS A 80 3.09 -4.99 11.77
CA LYS A 80 2.41 -5.85 12.77
C LYS A 80 3.04 -7.25 12.93
N ARG A 81 4.01 -7.60 12.09
CA ARG A 81 4.68 -8.91 12.14
C ARG A 81 5.83 -8.89 13.16
N PRO A 82 6.31 -10.06 13.62
CA PRO A 82 7.43 -10.14 14.54
C PRO A 82 8.65 -9.35 14.03
N THR A 83 9.39 -8.76 14.96
CA THR A 83 10.63 -8.01 14.69
C THR A 83 11.79 -8.98 14.40
N PRO A 84 12.63 -8.72 13.38
CA PRO A 84 12.54 -7.60 12.44
C PRO A 84 11.41 -7.80 11.42
N ALA A 85 10.81 -6.70 10.97
CA ALA A 85 9.83 -6.74 9.89
C ALA A 85 10.42 -7.44 8.66
N PRO A 86 9.63 -8.23 7.90
CA PRO A 86 10.15 -8.93 6.73
C PRO A 86 10.75 -7.94 5.74
N SER A 87 11.78 -8.38 4.99
CA SER A 87 12.36 -7.56 3.93
C SER A 87 11.27 -7.10 2.96
N PRO A 88 11.40 -5.89 2.37
CA PRO A 88 10.38 -5.36 1.46
C PRO A 88 10.06 -6.33 0.31
N ASP A 89 11.07 -6.98 -0.25
CA ASP A 89 10.92 -7.92 -1.37
C ASP A 89 10.19 -9.19 -0.97
N ALA A 90 10.59 -9.83 0.14
CA ALA A 90 9.91 -11.04 0.63
C ALA A 90 8.45 -10.73 0.99
N TYR A 91 8.20 -9.55 1.56
CA TYR A 91 6.84 -9.10 1.85
C TYR A 91 6.04 -8.84 0.57
N ARG A 92 6.64 -8.18 -0.43
CA ARG A 92 6.01 -7.92 -1.74
C ARG A 92 5.61 -9.22 -2.43
N VAL A 93 6.51 -10.20 -2.51
CA VAL A 93 6.22 -11.52 -3.09
C VAL A 93 5.01 -12.17 -2.39
N ARG A 94 5.02 -12.19 -1.05
CA ARG A 94 3.91 -12.75 -0.26
C ARG A 94 2.59 -12.01 -0.52
N VAL A 95 2.63 -10.68 -0.57
CA VAL A 95 1.43 -9.86 -0.80
C VAL A 95 0.86 -10.15 -2.19
N GLN A 96 1.71 -10.19 -3.22
CA GLN A 96 1.29 -10.49 -4.60
C GLN A 96 0.70 -11.90 -4.73
N GLN A 97 1.30 -12.91 -4.10
CA GLN A 97 0.74 -14.26 -4.06
C GLN A 97 -0.66 -14.29 -3.42
N ARG A 98 -0.90 -13.51 -2.36
CA ARG A 98 -2.22 -13.44 -1.70
C ARG A 98 -3.21 -12.59 -2.48
N MET A 99 -2.75 -11.58 -3.22
CA MET A 99 -3.57 -10.83 -4.17
C MET A 99 -4.06 -11.74 -5.29
N ALA A 100 -3.18 -12.55 -5.89
CA ALA A 100 -3.54 -13.52 -6.93
C ALA A 100 -4.58 -14.55 -6.45
N LYS A 101 -4.52 -14.94 -5.18
CA LYS A 101 -5.51 -15.83 -4.55
C LYS A 101 -6.77 -15.12 -4.06
N GLY A 102 -6.89 -13.80 -4.20
CA GLY A 102 -8.01 -13.01 -3.66
C GLY A 102 -8.11 -12.97 -2.12
N THR A 103 -7.07 -13.41 -1.40
CA THR A 103 -7.07 -13.55 0.07
C THR A 103 -6.37 -12.41 0.80
N TRP A 104 -5.81 -11.43 0.08
CA TRP A 104 -5.14 -10.31 0.73
C TRP A 104 -6.10 -9.30 1.34
N ARG A 105 -7.30 -9.09 0.76
CA ARG A 105 -8.21 -8.00 1.13
C ARG A 105 -9.57 -8.52 1.64
N PRO A 106 -9.72 -8.79 2.94
CA PRO A 106 -10.94 -9.38 3.48
C PRO A 106 -12.23 -8.59 3.17
N ALA A 107 -12.13 -7.26 3.01
CA ALA A 107 -13.28 -6.38 2.77
C ALA A 107 -13.74 -6.29 1.31
N LEU A 108 -12.93 -6.70 0.32
CA LEU A 108 -13.31 -6.67 -1.10
C LEU A 108 -13.63 -8.06 -1.66
N SER A 109 -13.12 -9.12 -1.03
CA SER A 109 -13.37 -10.51 -1.44
C SER A 109 -14.83 -10.94 -1.34
N LYS A 110 -15.70 -10.20 -0.63
CA LYS A 110 -17.14 -10.49 -0.55
C LYS A 110 -17.98 -9.88 -1.67
N VAL A 111 -17.42 -9.01 -2.52
CA VAL A 111 -18.18 -8.35 -3.62
C VAL A 111 -18.01 -9.09 -4.96
N ALA A 112 -16.94 -9.84 -5.15
CA ALA A 112 -16.67 -10.57 -6.40
C ALA A 112 -17.58 -11.80 -6.63
N ALA A 113 -18.44 -12.16 -5.68
CA ALA A 113 -19.40 -13.25 -5.85
C ALA A 113 -20.66 -12.88 -6.64
N HIS A 114 -20.83 -11.61 -7.08
CA HIS A 114 -22.12 -11.20 -7.67
C HIS A 114 -22.13 -10.49 -9.03
N LYS A 115 -21.01 -10.11 -9.64
CA LYS A 115 -21.03 -9.59 -11.01
C LYS A 115 -19.80 -10.03 -11.79
N GLY A 116 -20.04 -10.96 -12.72
CA GLY A 116 -19.08 -11.38 -13.72
C GLY A 116 -18.60 -10.18 -14.53
N PHE A 117 -17.28 -10.00 -14.55
CA PHE A 117 -16.63 -9.12 -15.49
C PHE A 117 -16.42 -9.93 -16.77
N HIS A 118 -17.29 -9.73 -17.76
CA HIS A 118 -17.05 -10.22 -19.11
C HIS A 118 -15.82 -9.49 -19.67
N ALA A 119 -14.78 -10.27 -19.98
CA ALA A 119 -13.73 -9.83 -20.87
C ALA A 119 -14.27 -9.88 -22.31
N LEU A 120 -14.23 -8.74 -23.00
CA LEU A 120 -14.25 -8.67 -24.47
C LEU A 120 -12.80 -8.31 -24.84
N SER A 121 -12.06 -9.27 -25.42
CA SER A 121 -11.79 -9.41 -26.86
C SER A 121 -11.05 -8.20 -27.42
#